data_AF-A0A2H0YI83-F1
#
_entry.id   AF-A0A2H0YI83-F1
#
_cell.length_a   1.000
_cell.length_b   1.000
_cell.length_c   1.000
_cell.angle_alpha   90.00
_cell.angle_beta   90.00
_cell.angle_gamma   90.00
#
_symmetry.space_group_name_H-M   'P 1'
#
loop_
_entity.id
_entity.type
_entity.pdbx_description
1 polymer ?
#
loop_
_entity_poly.entity_id
_entity_poly.type
_entity_poly.pdbx_seq_one_letter_code
_entity_poly.pdbx_strand_id
1 'polypeptide(L)'
;MKPFMETVSLIVVGLFISGCAVYTPKDIQSVEQLVSEAASAGAEKKAAYEYYSAVEHLNVAKDELSEADDKNAKVFGEKAQAMAEKAIQKSK
;
A
#
# COMPACT_ATOMS: atom_id res chain seq x y z
N MET A 1 14.06 58.14 10.44
CA MET A 1 14.43 57.21 9.34
C MET A 1 14.79 55.88 9.98
N LYS A 2 14.12 54.78 9.56
CA LYS A 2 14.37 53.32 9.71
C LYS A 2 15.26 52.80 10.88
N PRO A 3 14.92 51.65 11.51
CA PRO A 3 14.56 50.43 10.78
C PRO A 3 13.35 49.66 11.33
N PHE A 4 12.26 49.66 10.57
CA PHE A 4 11.12 48.75 10.72
C PHE A 4 11.37 47.46 9.90
N MET A 5 12.58 46.89 9.98
CA MET A 5 13.04 45.90 9.00
C MET A 5 13.85 44.74 9.60
N GLU A 6 13.57 44.35 10.85
CA GLU A 6 14.24 43.20 11.49
C GLU A 6 13.28 42.15 12.10
N THR A 7 11.98 42.24 11.83
CA THR A 7 11.00 41.27 12.38
C THR A 7 10.40 40.36 11.32
N VAL A 8 11.15 40.04 10.26
CA VAL A 8 10.75 39.09 9.22
C VAL A 8 11.92 38.18 8.88
N SER A 9 12.44 37.44 9.86
CA SER A 9 13.58 36.54 9.61
C SER A 9 13.52 35.20 10.37
N LEU A 10 12.35 34.77 10.85
CA LEU A 10 12.28 33.54 11.66
C LEU A 10 10.98 32.74 11.51
N ILE A 11 10.30 32.79 10.37
CA ILE A 11 9.13 31.93 10.09
C ILE A 11 9.09 31.50 8.62
N VAL A 12 10.13 30.80 8.13
CA VAL A 12 9.99 29.95 6.93
C VAL A 12 10.99 28.78 7.01
N VAL A 13 10.87 27.93 8.03
CA VAL A 13 11.56 26.62 8.03
C VAL A 13 10.52 25.55 7.74
N GLY A 14 10.51 25.09 6.48
CA GLY A 14 10.29 23.69 6.15
C GLY A 14 8.87 23.12 6.26
N LEU A 15 7.91 23.65 5.50
CA LEU A 15 6.68 22.92 5.15
C LEU A 15 6.81 22.39 3.69
N PHE A 16 7.76 21.48 3.48
CA PHE A 16 7.91 20.71 2.23
C PHE A 16 7.92 19.20 2.50
N ILE A 17 7.06 18.73 3.40
CA ILE A 17 6.81 17.29 3.58
C ILE A 17 5.53 16.92 2.82
N SER A 18 5.44 17.24 1.53
CA SER A 18 4.50 16.55 0.64
C SER A 18 5.10 15.17 0.33
N GLY A 19 5.14 14.31 1.35
CA GLY A 19 5.64 12.96 1.19
C GLY A 19 4.72 12.18 0.27
N CYS A 20 5.20 11.79 -0.91
CA CYS A 20 4.65 10.65 -1.61
C CYS A 20 4.69 9.47 -0.62
N ALA A 21 3.52 8.90 -0.29
CA ALA A 21 3.46 7.76 0.62
C ALA A 21 4.29 6.61 0.04
N VAL A 22 5.36 6.25 0.75
CA VAL A 22 6.23 5.10 0.43
C VAL A 22 5.47 3.84 0.79
N TYR A 23 5.52 2.84 -0.07
CA TYR A 23 4.97 1.52 0.22
C TYR A 23 5.95 0.73 1.09
N THR A 24 5.46 0.15 2.17
CA THR A 24 6.30 -0.40 3.24
C THR A 24 5.96 -1.87 3.51
N PRO A 25 6.83 -2.60 4.25
CA PRO A 25 6.51 -3.96 4.68
C PRO A 25 5.21 -4.06 5.51
N LYS A 26 4.81 -2.98 6.18
CA LYS A 26 3.53 -2.93 6.91
C LYS A 26 2.33 -2.96 5.97
N ASP A 27 2.45 -2.33 4.80
CA ASP A 27 1.39 -2.35 3.79
C ASP A 27 1.24 -3.76 3.20
N ILE A 28 2.36 -4.45 2.92
CA ILE A 28 2.36 -5.88 2.55
C ILE A 28 1.65 -6.72 3.60
N GLN A 29 1.98 -6.53 4.89
CA GLN A 29 1.36 -7.29 5.98
C GLN A 29 -0.17 -7.07 6.03
N SER A 30 -0.63 -5.85 5.75
CA SER A 30 -2.06 -5.56 5.65
C SER A 30 -2.74 -6.36 4.52
N VAL A 31 -2.07 -6.51 3.37
CA VAL A 31 -2.60 -7.29 2.24
C VAL A 31 -2.53 -8.79 2.52
N GLU A 32 -1.48 -9.28 3.20
CA GLU A 32 -1.38 -10.67 3.67
C GLU A 32 -2.56 -11.06 4.56
N GLN A 33 -2.99 -10.15 5.45
CA GLN A 33 -4.15 -10.37 6.30
C GLN A 33 -5.45 -10.54 5.49
N LEU A 34 -5.65 -9.73 4.44
CA LEU A 34 -6.81 -9.86 3.55
C LEU A 34 -6.80 -11.17 2.76
N VAL A 35 -5.63 -11.59 2.25
CA VAL A 35 -5.48 -12.89 1.57
C VAL A 35 -5.78 -14.05 2.53
N SER A 36 -5.33 -13.96 3.79
CA SER A 36 -5.64 -14.93 4.83
C SER A 36 -7.13 -14.97 5.18
N GLU A 37 -7.79 -13.82 5.24
CA GLU A 37 -9.25 -13.73 5.44
C GLU A 37 -10.00 -14.36 4.26
N ALA A 38 -9.58 -14.08 3.02
CA ALA A 38 -10.15 -14.70 1.82
C ALA A 38 -10.03 -16.23 1.86
N ALA A 39 -8.86 -16.76 2.23
CA ALA A 39 -8.65 -18.19 2.41
C ALA A 39 -9.59 -18.77 3.47
N SER A 40 -9.71 -18.09 4.62
CA SER A 40 -10.59 -18.49 5.73
C SER A 40 -12.08 -18.49 5.33
N ALA A 41 -12.48 -17.63 4.40
CA ALA A 41 -13.82 -17.60 3.82
C ALA A 41 -14.07 -18.72 2.78
N GLY A 42 -13.03 -19.50 2.43
CA GLY A 42 -13.10 -20.57 1.43
C GLY A 42 -12.93 -20.06 -0.01
N ALA A 43 -12.30 -18.90 -0.20
CA ALA A 43 -12.14 -18.27 -1.51
C ALA A 43 -11.36 -19.12 -2.52
N GLU A 44 -10.48 -20.01 -2.07
CA GLU A 44 -9.79 -20.99 -2.91
C GLU A 44 -10.74 -21.82 -3.80
N LYS A 45 -11.99 -22.04 -3.34
CA LYS A 45 -13.01 -22.79 -4.06
C LYS A 45 -14.14 -21.91 -4.58
N LYS A 46 -14.61 -20.96 -3.76
CA LYS A 46 -15.76 -20.11 -4.09
C LYS A 46 -15.41 -18.94 -5.03
N ALA A 47 -14.17 -18.47 -4.98
CA ALA A 47 -13.69 -17.30 -5.70
C ALA A 47 -12.23 -17.50 -6.17
N ALA A 48 -11.94 -18.68 -6.72
CA ALA A 48 -10.58 -19.15 -6.96
C ALA A 48 -9.76 -18.18 -7.82
N TYR A 49 -10.34 -17.65 -8.89
CA TYR A 49 -9.69 -16.67 -9.74
C TYR A 49 -9.24 -15.43 -8.94
N GLU A 50 -10.16 -14.83 -8.19
CA GLU A 50 -9.84 -13.67 -7.36
C GLU A 50 -8.78 -13.97 -6.29
N TYR A 51 -8.92 -15.11 -5.62
CA TYR A 51 -7.99 -15.51 -4.57
C TYR A 51 -6.57 -15.71 -5.11
N TYR A 52 -6.39 -16.51 -6.15
CA TYR A 52 -5.05 -16.82 -6.68
C TYR A 52 -4.42 -15.60 -7.37
N SER A 53 -5.20 -14.74 -8.01
CA SER A 53 -4.69 -13.46 -8.51
C SER A 53 -4.23 -12.54 -7.37
N ALA A 54 -4.92 -12.54 -6.21
CA ALA A 54 -4.49 -11.78 -5.05
C ALA A 54 -3.15 -12.29 -4.50
N VAL A 55 -2.99 -13.62 -4.39
CA VAL A 55 -1.75 -14.27 -3.96
C VAL A 55 -0.59 -13.92 -4.90
N GLU A 56 -0.81 -14.01 -6.21
CA GLU A 56 0.24 -13.74 -7.20
C GLU A 56 0.68 -12.29 -7.18
N HIS A 57 -0.27 -11.34 -7.18
CA HIS A 57 0.07 -9.92 -7.08
C HIS A 57 0.75 -9.58 -5.76
N LEU A 58 0.38 -10.25 -4.66
CA LEU A 58 1.05 -10.06 -3.37
C LEU A 58 2.49 -10.56 -3.41
N ASN A 59 2.76 -11.70 -4.04
CA ASN A 59 4.11 -12.21 -4.22
C ASN A 59 4.96 -11.23 -5.04
N VAL A 60 4.44 -10.75 -6.17
CA VAL A 60 5.15 -9.73 -6.97
C VAL A 60 5.39 -8.46 -6.16
N ALA A 61 4.40 -8.00 -5.38
CA ALA A 61 4.59 -6.82 -4.52
C ALA A 61 5.71 -7.00 -3.49
N LYS A 62 5.85 -8.21 -2.93
CA LYS A 62 6.93 -8.56 -1.99
C LYS A 62 8.29 -8.57 -2.68
N ASP A 63 8.36 -9.11 -3.89
CA ASP A 63 9.58 -9.17 -4.70
C ASP A 63 10.05 -7.75 -5.06
N GLU A 64 9.17 -6.91 -5.60
CA GLU A 64 9.49 -5.52 -5.94
C GLU A 64 9.96 -4.72 -4.71
N LEU A 65 9.31 -4.91 -3.56
CA LEU A 65 9.72 -4.24 -2.32
C LEU A 65 11.09 -4.73 -1.83
N SER A 66 11.41 -6.01 -2.02
CA SER A 66 12.72 -6.57 -1.67
C SER A 66 13.84 -6.02 -2.55
N GLU A 67 13.53 -5.62 -3.78
CA GLU A 67 14.41 -4.91 -4.72
C GLU A 67 14.42 -3.39 -4.49
N ALA A 68 13.81 -2.92 -3.40
CA ALA A 68 13.63 -1.49 -3.07
C ALA A 68 12.85 -0.68 -4.11
N ASP A 69 12.05 -1.34 -4.97
CA ASP A 69 11.08 -0.70 -5.86
C ASP A 69 9.72 -0.57 -5.15
N ASP A 70 9.64 0.38 -4.22
CA ASP A 70 8.43 0.65 -3.44
C ASP A 70 7.25 1.11 -4.34
N LYS A 71 7.56 1.72 -5.49
CA LYS A 71 6.54 2.20 -6.43
C LYS A 71 5.83 1.05 -7.13
N ASN A 72 6.57 0.07 -7.67
CA ASN A 72 5.96 -1.12 -8.28
C ASN A 72 5.34 -2.01 -7.21
N ALA A 73 6.00 -2.15 -6.04
CA ALA A 73 5.43 -2.85 -4.90
C ALA A 73 4.05 -2.32 -4.55
N LYS A 74 3.87 -0.99 -4.54
CA LYS A 74 2.57 -0.35 -4.35
C LYS A 74 1.55 -0.76 -5.41
N VAL A 75 1.91 -0.68 -6.69
CA VAL A 75 1.01 -1.00 -7.80
C VAL A 75 0.51 -2.44 -7.72
N PHE A 76 1.38 -3.39 -7.42
CA PHE A 76 1.00 -4.79 -7.26
C PHE A 76 0.28 -5.05 -5.94
N GLY A 77 0.66 -4.37 -4.86
CA GLY A 77 0.00 -4.44 -3.56
C GLY A 77 -1.46 -3.97 -3.63
N GLU A 78 -1.73 -2.87 -4.31
CA GLU A 78 -3.09 -2.35 -4.53
C GLU A 78 -3.94 -3.33 -5.38
N LYS A 79 -3.35 -3.97 -6.40
CA LYS A 79 -4.03 -5.03 -7.17
C LYS A 79 -4.33 -6.24 -6.31
N ALA A 80 -3.37 -6.68 -5.50
CA ALA A 80 -3.53 -7.80 -4.58
C ALA A 80 -4.64 -7.52 -3.56
N GLN A 81 -4.66 -6.33 -2.97
CA GLN A 81 -5.71 -5.88 -2.07
C GLN A 81 -7.08 -5.94 -2.73
N ALA A 82 -7.25 -5.31 -3.89
CA ALA A 82 -8.53 -5.27 -4.60
C ALA A 82 -9.05 -6.69 -4.94
N MET A 83 -8.14 -7.59 -5.32
CA MET A 83 -8.50 -8.98 -5.62
C MET A 83 -8.85 -9.78 -4.36
N ALA A 84 -8.13 -9.57 -3.25
CA ALA A 84 -8.44 -10.21 -1.96
C ALA A 84 -9.81 -9.77 -1.42
N GLU A 85 -10.11 -8.47 -1.47
CA GLU A 85 -11.42 -7.92 -1.07
C GLU A 85 -12.56 -8.51 -1.92
N LYS A 86 -12.35 -8.62 -3.24
CA LYS A 86 -13.32 -9.25 -4.15
C LYS A 86 -13.47 -10.75 -3.90
N ALA A 87 -12.37 -11.44 -3.56
CA ALA A 87 -12.39 -12.85 -3.18
C ALA A 87 -13.21 -13.08 -1.90
N ILE A 88 -13.03 -12.23 -0.88
CA ILE A 88 -13.83 -12.24 0.35
C ILE A 88 -15.30 -12.01 0.02
N GLN A 89 -15.61 -10.98 -0.77
CA GLN A 89 -17.00 -10.65 -1.13
C GLN A 89 -17.70 -11.82 -1.83
N LYS A 90 -17.04 -12.48 -2.77
CA LYS A 90 -17.59 -13.63 -3.52
C LYS A 90 -17.68 -14.92 -2.71
N SER A 91 -17.04 -14.97 -1.55
CA SER A 91 -17.00 -16.17 -0.69
C SER A 91 -18.02 -16.16 0.44
N LYS A 92 -18.69 -15.03 0.64
CA LYS A 92 -19.85 -14.88 1.53
C LYS A 92 -21.08 -15.51 0.89
#